data_AF-A0AAP4CLN6-F1
#
_entry.id   AF-A0AAP4CLN6-F1
#
_cell.length_a   1.000
_cell.length_b   1.000
_cell.length_c   1.000
_cell.angle_alpha   90.00
_cell.angle_beta   90.00
_cell.angle_gamma   90.00
#
_symmetry.space_group_name_H-M   'P 1'
#
loop_
_entity.id
_entity.type
_entity.pdbx_description
1 polymer ?
#
loop_
_entity_poly.entity_id
_entity_poly.type
_entity_poly.pdbx_seq_one_letter_code
_entity_poly.pdbx_strand_id
1 'polypeptide(L)'
;MAFSFPTIKEFLKILSIDYTYCLQHIEQINEKYYYRPSTTEKYNCAVIYEDDSFTALIDAFSNEIVVIIMNENKEPICCITAQQIIPFLVKSYNELHSFYNTVIQTTDSSVTVIDDKERVCTWTDGAEKIFSVKHNEIIGQPITHFFDYKDLEILQSLHDGKSIIAQFHQPRPDLFVLINSNPVYCNGEIIGAVVSETDVTNQVALNEKLFNMSHEMHRLEQEVAKYKDESDPFLAMNGKSPVIQRTIQLARKVCSVKSTVLILGESGVGKEVFAKAIHEASEAAKAPFISINCGAIPEALFESELFGYERGAFSGANSKGKKGKIELAQGGTLFLDEIGEMPLDMQVKLLRVLQERKYYRVGGEKEIHIDFRIIAATNRDLQEEMRKGTFREDLYYRLNVVSLHIPPLRERREDIIELTYSFLNNFSINYNRPIRDLPSSIMHELLHYNWPGNIRELRNVIERLVVFATDGIIKQEYLPFHTTETLDNHAAHSLLLSNNHTILSLQEEMEEHEKKVIERALRILNGNKLECAKQLGVTRATLYNRLKKLGLQ
;
A
#
# COMPACT_ATOMS: atom_id res chain seq x y z
N MET A 1 -3.31 -34.19 -5.35
CA MET A 1 -2.90 -35.60 -5.36
C MET A 1 -1.51 -35.66 -4.78
N ALA A 2 -1.32 -36.30 -3.63
CA ALA A 2 0.03 -36.59 -3.16
C ALA A 2 0.54 -37.77 -3.99
N PHE A 3 1.50 -37.55 -4.88
CA PHE A 3 2.24 -38.64 -5.51
C PHE A 3 3.14 -39.27 -4.44
N SER A 4 2.57 -40.15 -3.62
CA SER A 4 3.30 -40.95 -2.65
C SER A 4 3.27 -42.40 -3.09
N PHE A 5 4.36 -43.13 -2.83
CA PHE A 5 4.31 -44.57 -2.97
C PHE A 5 3.23 -45.16 -2.04
N PRO A 6 2.51 -46.21 -2.48
CA PRO A 6 1.53 -46.88 -1.65
C PRO A 6 2.20 -47.54 -0.44
N THR A 7 1.43 -47.82 0.61
CA THR A 7 1.91 -48.69 1.70
C THR A 7 2.25 -50.08 1.16
N ILE A 8 3.11 -50.85 1.84
CA ILE A 8 3.43 -52.23 1.41
C ILE A 8 2.14 -53.08 1.31
N LYS A 9 1.22 -52.91 2.27
CA LYS A 9 -0.10 -53.53 2.26
C LYS A 9 -0.94 -53.22 1.02
N GLU A 10 -0.90 -52.00 0.52
CA GLU A 10 -1.58 -51.59 -0.72
C GLU A 10 -0.84 -52.09 -1.96
N PHE A 11 0.48 -52.02 -1.95
CA PHE A 11 1.35 -52.53 -3.00
C PHE A 11 1.11 -54.04 -3.24
N LEU A 12 0.99 -54.83 -2.18
CA LEU A 12 0.68 -56.27 -2.26
C LEU A 12 -0.65 -56.56 -2.96
N LYS A 13 -1.66 -55.71 -2.77
CA LYS A 13 -2.95 -55.84 -3.48
C LYS A 13 -2.81 -55.57 -4.98
N ILE A 14 -1.90 -54.66 -5.36
CA ILE A 14 -1.65 -54.29 -6.76
C ILE A 14 -0.91 -55.40 -7.50
N LEU A 15 -0.03 -56.12 -6.80
CA LEU A 15 0.97 -57.00 -7.43
C LEU A 15 0.45 -58.40 -7.82
N SER A 16 -0.79 -58.77 -7.47
CA SER A 16 -1.41 -60.06 -7.89
C SER A 16 -0.47 -61.27 -7.78
N ILE A 17 0.31 -61.34 -6.69
CA ILE A 17 1.31 -62.40 -6.47
C ILE A 17 0.60 -63.72 -6.10
N ASP A 18 1.12 -64.84 -6.58
CA ASP A 18 0.75 -66.17 -6.07
C ASP A 18 1.46 -66.43 -4.73
N TYR A 19 0.81 -66.03 -3.64
CA TYR A 19 1.30 -66.15 -2.27
C TYR A 19 1.74 -67.58 -1.90
N THR A 20 1.11 -68.59 -2.50
CA THR A 20 1.28 -70.01 -2.17
C THR A 20 2.62 -70.59 -2.63
N TYR A 21 3.12 -70.13 -3.78
CA TYR A 21 4.39 -70.59 -4.34
C TYR A 21 5.60 -69.96 -3.62
N CYS A 22 5.47 -68.70 -3.21
CA CYS A 22 6.52 -67.96 -2.51
C CYS A 22 6.88 -68.57 -1.14
N LEU A 23 5.88 -68.99 -0.36
CA LEU A 23 6.08 -69.51 1.00
C LEU A 23 6.79 -70.87 1.04
N GLN A 24 6.66 -71.69 -0.01
CA GLN A 24 7.28 -73.02 -0.09
C GLN A 24 8.81 -72.98 -0.23
N HIS A 25 9.37 -71.83 -0.61
CA HIS A 25 10.80 -71.64 -0.87
C HIS A 25 11.50 -70.82 0.23
N ILE A 26 10.83 -70.57 1.36
CA ILE A 26 11.40 -69.84 2.50
C ILE A 26 11.89 -70.84 3.55
N GLU A 27 13.16 -70.75 3.93
CA GLU A 27 13.79 -71.58 4.94
C GLU A 27 14.34 -70.70 6.08
N GLN A 28 13.98 -70.99 7.34
CA GLN A 28 14.50 -70.28 8.51
C GLN A 28 15.59 -71.11 9.20
N ILE A 29 16.81 -70.58 9.29
CA ILE A 29 17.95 -71.23 9.96
C ILE A 29 18.64 -70.22 10.88
N ASN A 30 18.78 -70.54 12.17
CA ASN A 30 19.42 -69.70 13.18
C ASN A 30 18.91 -68.26 13.17
N GLU A 31 17.58 -68.10 13.25
CA GLU A 31 16.87 -66.80 13.27
C GLU A 31 17.02 -65.94 12.00
N LYS A 32 17.66 -66.48 10.94
CA LYS A 32 17.76 -65.83 9.63
C LYS A 32 16.89 -66.53 8.60
N TYR A 33 16.28 -65.76 7.71
CA TYR A 33 15.47 -66.28 6.61
C TYR A 33 16.27 -66.36 5.33
N TYR A 34 16.05 -67.42 4.57
CA TYR A 34 16.69 -67.68 3.29
C TYR A 34 15.64 -68.05 2.24
N TYR A 35 15.87 -67.60 1.00
CA TYR A 35 15.07 -67.98 -0.16
C TYR A 35 15.81 -69.03 -0.97
N ARG A 36 15.14 -70.15 -1.22
CA ARG A 36 15.71 -71.34 -1.86
C ARG A 36 14.89 -71.74 -3.09
N PRO A 37 15.12 -71.11 -4.26
CA PRO A 37 14.36 -71.38 -5.48
C PRO A 37 14.68 -72.76 -6.10
N SER A 38 15.81 -73.37 -5.71
CA SER A 38 16.22 -74.72 -6.14
C SER A 38 17.02 -75.42 -5.04
N THR A 39 17.29 -76.72 -5.18
CA THR A 39 18.07 -77.48 -4.19
C THR A 39 19.51 -77.00 -4.04
N THR A 40 20.05 -76.25 -4.99
CA THR A 40 21.45 -75.80 -5.04
C THR A 40 21.67 -74.32 -4.75
N GLU A 41 20.64 -73.48 -4.79
CA GLU A 41 20.77 -72.03 -4.61
C GLU A 41 20.12 -71.56 -3.31
N LYS A 42 20.80 -70.68 -2.59
CA LYS A 42 20.34 -70.14 -1.30
C LYS A 42 20.70 -68.66 -1.20
N TYR A 43 19.69 -67.80 -1.10
CA TYR A 43 19.84 -66.36 -0.99
C TYR A 43 19.46 -65.90 0.42
N ASN A 44 20.18 -64.91 0.94
CA ASN A 44 19.77 -64.22 2.17
C ASN A 44 18.52 -63.37 1.87
N CYS A 45 17.66 -63.23 2.88
CA CYS A 45 16.47 -62.39 2.79
C CYS A 45 16.53 -61.27 3.81
N ALA A 46 16.18 -60.05 3.39
CA ALA A 46 15.78 -59.00 4.31
C ALA A 46 14.32 -59.23 4.75
N VAL A 47 13.96 -58.74 5.94
CA VAL A 47 12.62 -58.88 6.51
C VAL A 47 12.06 -57.49 6.75
N ILE A 48 10.85 -57.26 6.28
CA ILE A 48 10.06 -56.04 6.51
C ILE A 48 8.61 -56.43 6.87
N TYR A 49 7.86 -55.49 7.41
CA TYR A 49 6.46 -55.69 7.81
C TYR A 49 5.50 -55.05 6.82
N GLU A 50 4.27 -55.57 6.73
CA GLU A 50 3.25 -55.07 5.78
C GLU A 50 2.84 -53.60 6.01
N ASP A 51 3.05 -53.09 7.23
CA ASP A 51 2.77 -51.70 7.60
C ASP A 51 3.98 -50.77 7.42
N ASP A 52 5.14 -51.30 7.00
CA ASP A 52 6.30 -50.47 6.69
C ASP A 52 6.06 -49.63 5.42
N SER A 53 6.83 -48.55 5.29
CA SER A 53 6.78 -47.69 4.11
C SER A 53 7.37 -48.39 2.88
N PHE A 54 6.94 -47.99 1.68
CA PHE A 54 7.56 -48.45 0.45
C PHE A 54 9.05 -48.13 0.36
N THR A 55 9.51 -47.05 1.01
CA THR A 55 10.93 -46.70 1.10
C THR A 55 11.72 -47.79 1.83
N ALA A 56 11.16 -48.37 2.89
CA ALA A 56 11.81 -49.48 3.61
C ALA A 56 11.97 -50.74 2.74
N LEU A 57 11.01 -50.99 1.84
CA LEU A 57 11.13 -52.06 0.84
C LEU A 57 12.30 -51.78 -0.12
N ILE A 58 12.44 -50.55 -0.62
CA ILE A 58 13.56 -50.15 -1.50
C ILE A 58 14.90 -50.26 -0.77
N ASP A 59 14.99 -49.79 0.48
CA ASP A 59 16.20 -49.86 1.30
C ASP A 59 16.61 -51.32 1.56
N ALA A 60 15.64 -52.21 1.76
CA ALA A 60 15.87 -53.65 1.93
C ALA A 60 16.51 -54.27 0.67
N PHE A 61 16.06 -53.88 -0.54
CA PHE A 61 16.67 -54.33 -1.80
C PHE A 61 18.07 -53.77 -2.06
N SER A 62 18.49 -52.73 -1.34
CA SER A 62 19.86 -52.21 -1.46
C SER A 62 20.89 -53.18 -0.88
N ASN A 63 20.48 -54.10 0.01
CA ASN A 63 21.36 -55.04 0.69
C ASN A 63 21.10 -56.50 0.31
N GLU A 64 19.85 -56.86 -0.02
CA GLU A 64 19.44 -58.25 -0.25
C GLU A 64 18.58 -58.39 -1.52
N ILE A 65 18.73 -59.51 -2.24
CA ILE A 65 18.07 -59.74 -3.53
C ILE A 65 16.58 -60.12 -3.36
N VAL A 66 16.23 -60.64 -2.18
CA VAL A 66 14.90 -61.11 -1.82
C VAL A 66 14.47 -60.49 -0.50
N VAL A 67 13.23 -60.02 -0.44
CA VAL A 67 12.66 -59.42 0.77
C VAL A 67 11.41 -60.20 1.16
N ILE A 68 11.34 -60.62 2.41
CA ILE A 68 10.18 -61.30 2.98
C ILE A 68 9.32 -60.25 3.70
N ILE A 69 8.03 -60.24 3.38
CA ILE A 69 7.06 -59.38 4.03
C ILE A 69 6.33 -60.19 5.10
N MET A 70 6.31 -59.69 6.33
CA MET A 70 5.62 -60.29 7.47
C MET A 70 4.34 -59.53 7.83
N ASN A 71 3.38 -60.26 8.40
CA ASN A 71 2.21 -59.67 9.05
C ASN A 71 2.56 -59.16 10.46
N GLU A 72 1.62 -58.47 11.11
CA GLU A 72 1.73 -58.01 12.50
C GLU A 72 2.04 -59.15 13.50
N ASN A 73 1.64 -60.38 13.18
CA ASN A 73 1.87 -61.58 14.00
C ASN A 73 3.24 -62.24 13.74
N LYS A 74 4.13 -61.62 12.94
CA LYS A 74 5.46 -62.14 12.55
C LYS A 74 5.42 -63.41 11.70
N GLU A 75 4.34 -63.64 10.98
CA GLU A 75 4.22 -64.72 10.01
C GLU A 75 4.55 -64.20 8.60
N PRO A 76 5.30 -64.95 7.78
CA PRO A 76 5.60 -64.54 6.42
C PRO A 76 4.34 -64.55 5.55
N ILE A 77 4.03 -63.43 4.92
CA ILE A 77 2.92 -63.28 3.96
C ILE A 77 3.39 -63.71 2.57
N CYS A 78 4.54 -63.19 2.11
CA CYS A 78 5.13 -63.51 0.82
C CYS A 78 6.62 -63.12 0.76
N CYS A 79 7.29 -63.51 -0.32
CA CYS A 79 8.61 -62.99 -0.68
C CYS A 79 8.51 -62.22 -2.01
N ILE A 80 9.15 -61.06 -2.06
CA ILE A 80 9.25 -60.23 -3.26
C ILE A 80 10.70 -60.19 -3.71
N THR A 81 10.91 -60.32 -5.02
CA THR A 81 12.22 -60.09 -5.66
C THR A 81 12.24 -58.75 -6.38
N ALA A 82 13.43 -58.17 -6.57
CA ALA A 82 13.57 -56.92 -7.31
C ALA A 82 12.92 -56.99 -8.72
N GLN A 83 12.97 -58.16 -9.37
CA GLN A 83 12.36 -58.39 -10.69
C GLN A 83 10.84 -58.17 -10.70
N GLN A 84 10.15 -58.52 -9.60
CA GLN A 84 8.71 -58.34 -9.48
C GLN A 84 8.29 -56.88 -9.28
N ILE A 85 9.22 -56.03 -8.82
CA ILE A 85 8.96 -54.61 -8.55
C ILE A 85 9.18 -53.73 -9.79
N ILE A 86 10.10 -54.12 -10.68
CA ILE A 86 10.44 -53.35 -11.88
C ILE A 86 9.19 -52.94 -12.71
N PRO A 87 8.23 -53.83 -13.02
CA PRO A 87 7.04 -53.44 -13.79
C PRO A 87 6.19 -52.38 -13.09
N PHE A 88 6.11 -52.43 -11.75
CA PHE A 88 5.39 -51.44 -10.97
C PHE A 88 6.08 -50.07 -11.03
N LEU A 89 7.41 -50.02 -10.82
CA LEU A 89 8.17 -48.77 -10.87
C LEU A 89 8.09 -48.12 -12.26
N VAL A 90 8.22 -48.91 -13.32
CA VAL A 90 8.08 -48.43 -14.71
C VAL A 90 6.67 -47.90 -14.96
N LYS A 91 5.63 -48.59 -14.47
CA LYS A 91 4.25 -48.12 -14.58
C LYS A 91 4.04 -46.79 -13.84
N SER A 92 4.46 -46.70 -12.58
CA SER A 92 4.34 -45.48 -11.77
C SER A 92 5.10 -44.30 -12.38
N TYR A 93 6.30 -44.53 -12.93
CA TYR A 93 7.04 -43.51 -13.65
C TYR A 93 6.28 -43.03 -14.89
N ASN A 94 5.77 -43.95 -15.72
CA ASN A 94 5.01 -43.60 -16.92
C ASN A 94 3.72 -42.84 -16.61
N GLU A 95 3.02 -43.20 -15.54
CA GLU A 95 1.83 -42.49 -15.06
C GLU A 95 2.18 -41.06 -14.61
N LEU A 96 3.20 -40.90 -13.76
CA LEU A 96 3.66 -39.59 -13.29
C LEU A 96 4.13 -38.71 -14.45
N HIS A 97 4.91 -39.28 -15.37
CA HIS A 97 5.35 -38.59 -16.59
C HIS A 97 4.17 -38.16 -17.46
N SER A 98 3.14 -39.00 -17.59
CA SER A 98 1.92 -38.66 -18.36
C SER A 98 1.14 -37.51 -17.69
N PHE A 99 0.97 -37.55 -16.37
CA PHE A 99 0.33 -36.45 -15.63
C PHE A 99 1.14 -35.15 -15.75
N TYR A 100 2.46 -35.22 -15.56
CA TYR A 100 3.38 -34.09 -15.69
C TYR A 100 3.25 -33.42 -17.05
N ASN A 101 3.36 -34.19 -18.14
CA ASN A 101 3.25 -33.67 -19.49
C ASN A 101 1.87 -33.09 -19.78
N THR A 102 0.81 -33.75 -19.31
CA THR A 102 -0.56 -33.27 -19.52
C THR A 102 -0.78 -31.92 -18.82
N VAL A 103 -0.39 -31.80 -17.55
CA VAL A 103 -0.54 -30.55 -16.78
C VAL A 103 0.21 -29.40 -17.45
N ILE A 104 1.46 -29.64 -17.85
CA ILE A 104 2.29 -28.61 -18.47
C ILE A 104 1.80 -28.20 -19.85
N GLN A 105 1.26 -29.14 -20.64
CA GLN A 105 0.67 -28.80 -21.94
C GLN A 105 -0.68 -28.10 -21.80
N THR A 106 -1.42 -28.32 -20.72
CA THR A 106 -2.69 -27.64 -20.48
C THR A 106 -2.56 -26.21 -19.96
N THR A 107 -1.37 -25.80 -19.48
CA THR A 107 -1.16 -24.42 -19.06
C THR A 107 -0.96 -23.52 -20.27
N ASP A 108 -1.77 -22.45 -20.38
CA ASP A 108 -1.64 -21.41 -21.42
C ASP A 108 -0.38 -20.53 -21.27
N SER A 109 0.56 -20.90 -20.39
CA SER A 109 1.77 -20.13 -20.08
C SER A 109 3.00 -20.70 -20.79
N SER A 110 3.99 -19.85 -21.06
CA SER A 110 5.32 -20.29 -21.45
C SER A 110 5.99 -20.89 -20.21
N VAL A 111 6.23 -22.19 -20.21
CA VAL A 111 6.98 -22.89 -19.16
C VAL A 111 8.24 -23.50 -19.76
N THR A 112 9.36 -23.26 -19.08
CA THR A 112 10.69 -23.81 -19.35
C THR A 112 11.25 -24.47 -18.10
N VAL A 113 11.81 -25.67 -18.24
CA VAL A 113 12.48 -26.38 -17.14
C VAL A 113 13.88 -26.79 -17.57
N ILE A 114 14.87 -26.55 -16.71
CA ILE A 114 16.26 -26.96 -16.91
C ILE A 114 16.74 -27.89 -15.80
N ASP A 115 17.68 -28.79 -16.11
CA ASP A 115 18.38 -29.63 -15.13
C ASP A 115 19.58 -28.90 -14.48
N ASP A 116 20.28 -29.61 -13.59
CA ASP A 116 21.52 -29.21 -12.92
C ASP A 116 22.70 -28.92 -13.88
N LYS A 117 22.58 -29.31 -15.15
CA LYS A 117 23.56 -29.09 -16.22
C LYS A 117 23.09 -28.07 -17.25
N GLU A 118 22.09 -27.27 -16.89
CA GLU A 118 21.50 -26.20 -17.72
C GLU A 118 20.82 -26.72 -18.99
N ARG A 119 20.54 -28.03 -19.09
CA ARG A 119 19.89 -28.63 -20.26
C ARG A 119 18.39 -28.48 -20.14
N VAL A 120 17.76 -28.13 -21.25
CA VAL A 120 16.30 -27.96 -21.29
C VAL A 120 15.59 -29.31 -21.21
N CYS A 121 14.88 -29.53 -20.12
CA CYS A 121 14.09 -30.74 -19.86
C CYS A 121 12.66 -30.59 -20.40
N THR A 122 12.11 -29.37 -20.33
CA THR A 122 10.74 -29.09 -20.73
C THR A 122 10.68 -27.75 -21.46
N TRP A 123 9.99 -27.75 -22.59
CA TRP A 123 9.77 -26.59 -23.43
C TRP A 123 8.34 -26.64 -23.97
N THR A 124 7.49 -25.71 -23.56
CA THR A 124 6.06 -25.69 -23.93
C THR A 124 5.81 -24.98 -25.26
N ASP A 125 4.65 -25.23 -25.86
CA ASP A 125 4.17 -24.48 -27.04
C ASP A 125 4.10 -22.97 -26.78
N GLY A 126 3.85 -22.56 -25.52
CA GLY A 126 3.91 -21.16 -25.11
C GLY A 126 5.33 -20.60 -25.26
N ALA A 127 6.35 -21.35 -24.81
CA ALA A 127 7.75 -20.96 -24.94
C ALA A 127 8.20 -20.94 -26.42
N GLU A 128 7.76 -21.90 -27.23
CA GLU A 128 8.03 -21.89 -28.68
C GLU A 128 7.52 -20.60 -29.34
N LYS A 129 6.31 -20.16 -28.99
CA LYS A 129 5.70 -18.95 -29.56
C LYS A 129 6.46 -17.69 -29.16
N ILE A 130 6.82 -17.56 -27.88
CA ILE A 130 7.52 -16.38 -27.35
C ILE A 130 8.93 -16.28 -27.92
N PHE A 131 9.69 -17.37 -27.88
CA PHE A 131 11.11 -17.34 -28.25
C PHE A 131 11.39 -17.74 -29.69
N SER A 132 10.40 -18.27 -30.41
CA SER A 132 10.54 -18.72 -31.80
C SER A 132 11.58 -19.85 -31.99
N VAL A 133 11.81 -20.65 -30.95
CA VAL A 133 12.68 -21.84 -30.96
C VAL A 133 11.80 -23.08 -30.81
N LYS A 134 12.01 -24.08 -31.68
CA LYS A 134 11.21 -25.31 -31.66
C LYS A 134 11.67 -26.26 -30.54
N HIS A 135 10.72 -26.93 -29.91
CA HIS A 135 10.87 -27.93 -28.86
C HIS A 135 11.92 -28.99 -29.26
N ASN A 136 11.80 -29.55 -30.47
CA ASN A 136 12.70 -30.60 -30.95
C ASN A 136 14.16 -30.14 -31.13
N GLU A 137 14.42 -28.83 -31.20
CA GLU A 137 15.76 -28.27 -31.41
C GLU A 137 16.46 -27.98 -30.07
N ILE A 138 15.70 -27.59 -29.04
CA ILE A 138 16.23 -27.11 -27.76
C ILE A 138 16.25 -28.19 -26.66
N ILE A 139 15.33 -29.16 -26.69
CA ILE A 139 15.25 -30.19 -25.66
C ILE A 139 16.56 -30.99 -25.57
N GLY A 140 17.06 -31.15 -24.34
CA GLY A 140 18.31 -31.86 -24.03
C GLY A 140 19.59 -31.06 -24.31
N GLN A 141 19.49 -29.87 -24.92
CA GLN A 141 20.61 -28.96 -25.15
C GLN A 141 20.73 -27.94 -24.01
N PRO A 142 21.95 -27.44 -23.73
CA PRO A 142 22.15 -26.30 -22.84
C PRO A 142 21.34 -25.08 -23.31
N ILE A 143 20.60 -24.46 -22.38
CA ILE A 143 19.78 -23.27 -22.67
C ILE A 143 20.62 -22.08 -23.14
N THR A 144 21.88 -22.02 -22.69
CA THR A 144 22.87 -21.00 -23.05
C THR A 144 23.34 -21.06 -24.50
N HIS A 145 23.00 -22.11 -25.27
CA HIS A 145 23.24 -22.13 -26.71
C HIS A 145 22.24 -21.30 -27.50
N PHE A 146 21.07 -21.01 -26.92
CA PHE A 146 19.97 -20.32 -27.60
C PHE A 146 19.78 -18.89 -27.10
N PHE A 147 20.20 -18.61 -25.86
CA PHE A 147 20.02 -17.32 -25.20
C PHE A 147 21.29 -16.88 -24.47
N ASP A 148 21.51 -15.57 -24.40
CA ASP A 148 22.64 -15.00 -23.69
C ASP A 148 22.49 -15.19 -22.18
N TYR A 149 23.60 -15.50 -21.50
CA TYR A 149 23.63 -15.76 -20.06
C TYR A 149 23.00 -14.63 -19.22
N LYS A 150 23.13 -13.38 -19.69
CA LYS A 150 22.62 -12.19 -18.98
C LYS A 150 21.10 -12.08 -19.00
N ASP A 151 20.44 -12.72 -19.97
CA ASP A 151 19.00 -12.63 -20.19
C ASP A 151 18.26 -13.85 -19.61
N LEU A 152 19.00 -14.77 -18.98
CA LEU A 152 18.47 -16.02 -18.42
C LEU A 152 18.30 -15.93 -16.90
N GLU A 153 17.18 -15.36 -16.47
CA GLU A 153 16.78 -15.30 -15.05
C GLU A 153 16.66 -16.70 -14.41
N ILE A 154 16.36 -17.73 -15.21
CA ILE A 154 16.30 -19.13 -14.77
C ILE A 154 17.63 -19.65 -14.17
N LEU A 155 18.76 -19.13 -14.65
CA LEU A 155 20.08 -19.53 -14.16
C LEU A 155 20.36 -18.99 -12.75
N GLN A 156 19.78 -17.84 -12.39
CA GLN A 156 19.86 -17.32 -11.03
C GLN A 156 19.11 -18.24 -10.05
N SER A 157 17.95 -18.76 -10.45
CA SER A 157 17.23 -19.73 -9.63
C SER A 157 17.99 -21.04 -9.48
N LEU A 158 18.64 -21.51 -10.54
CA LEU A 158 19.44 -22.74 -10.51
C LEU A 158 20.68 -22.61 -9.60
N HIS A 159 21.48 -21.56 -9.79
CA HIS A 159 22.79 -21.40 -9.12
C HIS A 159 22.71 -20.72 -7.76
N ASP A 160 21.84 -19.71 -7.59
CA ASP A 160 21.72 -18.96 -6.34
C ASP A 160 20.60 -19.48 -5.43
N GLY A 161 19.75 -20.40 -5.91
CA GLY A 161 18.58 -20.87 -5.18
C GLY A 161 17.52 -19.80 -4.94
N LYS A 162 17.52 -18.71 -5.73
CA LYS A 162 16.57 -17.59 -5.57
C LYS A 162 15.27 -17.87 -6.31
N SER A 163 14.15 -17.69 -5.60
CA SER A 163 12.83 -17.61 -6.23
C SER A 163 12.56 -16.19 -6.73
N ILE A 164 12.12 -16.09 -7.97
CA ILE A 164 11.67 -14.85 -8.62
C ILE A 164 10.16 -14.94 -8.75
N ILE A 165 9.45 -13.91 -8.29
CA ILE A 165 7.99 -13.86 -8.31
C ILE A 165 7.56 -12.55 -8.96
N ALA A 166 6.72 -12.67 -9.98
CA ALA A 166 6.08 -11.56 -10.67
C ALA A 166 7.03 -10.46 -11.16
N GLN A 167 8.23 -10.86 -11.62
CA GLN A 167 9.18 -9.91 -12.17
C GLN A 167 8.73 -9.49 -13.57
N PHE A 168 8.55 -8.20 -13.75
CA PHE A 168 8.20 -7.63 -15.05
C PHE A 168 9.43 -7.59 -15.96
N HIS A 169 9.27 -8.07 -17.19
CA HIS A 169 10.32 -8.06 -18.20
C HIS A 169 9.74 -7.73 -19.57
N GLN A 170 10.51 -7.00 -20.38
CA GLN A 170 10.14 -6.62 -21.74
C GLN A 170 11.24 -7.12 -22.69
N PRO A 171 11.15 -8.36 -23.18
CA PRO A 171 12.18 -8.95 -24.03
C PRO A 171 12.21 -8.31 -25.43
N ARG A 172 11.06 -7.78 -25.89
CA ARG A 172 10.93 -7.07 -27.18
C ARG A 172 10.01 -5.86 -27.04
N PRO A 173 10.15 -4.83 -27.89
CA PRO A 173 9.33 -3.62 -27.81
C PRO A 173 7.82 -3.86 -27.83
N ASP A 174 7.37 -4.95 -28.46
CA ASP A 174 5.98 -5.33 -28.68
C ASP A 174 5.46 -6.43 -27.73
N LEU A 175 6.28 -6.92 -26.80
CA LEU A 175 5.93 -8.03 -25.92
C LEU A 175 6.31 -7.72 -24.47
N PHE A 176 5.32 -7.77 -23.58
CA PHE A 176 5.51 -7.65 -22.13
C PHE A 176 5.21 -9.00 -21.47
N VAL A 177 6.12 -9.45 -20.60
CA VAL A 177 5.97 -10.71 -19.88
C VAL A 177 6.20 -10.55 -18.39
N LEU A 178 5.56 -11.42 -17.62
CA LEU A 178 5.74 -11.54 -16.18
C LEU A 178 6.41 -12.89 -15.90
N ILE A 179 7.58 -12.85 -15.27
CA ILE A 179 8.46 -14.00 -15.04
C ILE A 179 8.30 -14.49 -13.60
N ASN A 180 8.06 -15.79 -13.46
CA ASN A 180 8.14 -16.53 -12.20
C ASN A 180 9.19 -17.62 -12.35
N SER A 181 10.22 -17.63 -11.50
CA SER A 181 11.31 -18.60 -11.54
C SER A 181 11.49 -19.25 -10.18
N ASN A 182 11.60 -20.58 -10.12
CA ASN A 182 11.83 -21.30 -8.87
C ASN A 182 12.83 -22.45 -9.07
N PRO A 183 13.78 -22.65 -8.14
CA PRO A 183 14.59 -23.87 -8.10
C PRO A 183 13.74 -25.11 -7.80
N VAL A 184 14.16 -26.24 -8.37
CA VAL A 184 13.60 -27.57 -8.09
C VAL A 184 14.49 -28.26 -7.07
N TYR A 185 13.94 -28.55 -5.90
CA TYR A 185 14.66 -29.27 -4.85
C TYR A 185 14.30 -30.76 -4.84
N CYS A 186 15.30 -31.61 -4.72
CA CYS A 186 15.15 -33.03 -4.41
C CYS A 186 16.15 -33.40 -3.30
N ASN A 187 15.67 -33.99 -2.21
CA ASN A 187 16.49 -34.36 -1.05
C ASN A 187 17.36 -33.22 -0.46
N GLY A 188 16.93 -31.97 -0.60
CA GLY A 188 17.65 -30.78 -0.13
C GLY A 188 18.68 -30.22 -1.11
N GLU A 189 18.89 -30.87 -2.26
CA GLU A 189 19.77 -30.39 -3.33
C GLU A 189 18.96 -29.81 -4.49
N ILE A 190 19.49 -28.80 -5.16
CA ILE A 190 18.86 -28.23 -6.36
C ILE A 190 19.17 -29.16 -7.53
N ILE A 191 18.13 -29.69 -8.17
CA ILE A 191 18.24 -30.59 -9.33
C ILE A 191 17.83 -29.92 -10.65
N GLY A 192 17.46 -28.64 -10.60
CA GLY A 192 16.98 -27.91 -11.75
C GLY A 192 16.29 -26.59 -11.38
N ALA A 193 15.72 -25.93 -12.37
CA ALA A 193 14.91 -24.73 -12.19
C ALA A 193 13.73 -24.71 -13.17
N VAL A 194 12.64 -24.07 -12.76
CA VAL A 194 11.41 -23.89 -13.55
C VAL A 194 11.16 -22.40 -13.70
N VAL A 195 10.99 -21.95 -14.94
CA VAL A 195 10.47 -20.63 -15.27
C VAL A 195 9.11 -20.75 -15.91
N SER A 196 8.19 -19.89 -15.48
CA SER A 196 6.93 -19.62 -16.14
C SER A 196 6.88 -18.15 -16.53
N GLU A 197 6.50 -17.88 -17.77
CA GLU A 197 6.33 -16.55 -18.32
C GLU A 197 4.92 -16.40 -18.83
N THR A 198 4.29 -15.29 -18.42
CA THR A 198 2.93 -14.96 -18.81
C THR A 198 2.96 -13.71 -19.67
N ASP A 199 2.40 -13.78 -20.88
CA ASP A 199 2.21 -12.62 -21.75
C ASP A 199 1.16 -11.69 -21.14
N VAL A 200 1.59 -10.47 -20.81
CA VAL A 200 0.76 -9.42 -20.24
C VAL A 200 0.57 -8.23 -21.20
N THR A 201 0.97 -8.37 -22.47
CA THR A 201 0.97 -7.32 -23.48
C THR A 201 -0.42 -6.71 -23.67
N ASN A 202 -1.44 -7.55 -23.81
CA ASN A 202 -2.82 -7.08 -23.96
C ASN A 202 -3.30 -6.31 -22.72
N GLN A 203 -2.88 -6.72 -21.53
CA GLN A 203 -3.26 -6.06 -20.27
C GLN A 203 -2.57 -4.70 -20.14
N VAL A 204 -1.27 -4.63 -20.48
CA VAL A 204 -0.52 -3.37 -20.54
C VAL A 204 -1.14 -2.42 -21.57
N ALA A 205 -1.39 -2.89 -22.79
CA ALA A 205 -2.01 -2.10 -23.86
C ALA A 205 -3.44 -1.64 -23.53
N LEU A 206 -4.23 -2.47 -22.83
CA LEU A 206 -5.57 -2.09 -22.37
C LEU A 206 -5.48 -1.00 -21.28
N ASN A 207 -4.55 -1.13 -20.35
CA ASN A 207 -4.31 -0.11 -19.32
C ASN A 207 -3.84 1.21 -19.94
N GLU A 208 -2.92 1.18 -20.91
CA GLU A 208 -2.51 2.38 -21.64
C GLU A 208 -3.67 3.01 -22.42
N LYS A 209 -4.53 2.20 -23.07
CA LYS A 209 -5.74 2.71 -23.75
C LYS A 209 -6.73 3.33 -22.77
N LEU A 210 -6.98 2.69 -21.62
CA LEU A 210 -7.85 3.23 -20.58
C LEU A 210 -7.28 4.55 -20.03
N PHE A 211 -5.97 4.60 -19.82
CA PHE A 211 -5.28 5.80 -19.38
C PHE A 211 -5.40 6.93 -20.41
N ASN A 212 -5.09 6.66 -21.68
CA ASN A 212 -5.20 7.63 -22.76
C ASN A 212 -6.64 8.10 -22.97
N MET A 213 -7.62 7.20 -22.88
CA MET A 213 -9.04 7.54 -22.98
C MET A 213 -9.52 8.35 -21.78
N SER A 214 -9.04 8.06 -20.58
CA SER A 214 -9.28 8.88 -19.38
C SER A 214 -8.68 10.28 -19.52
N HIS A 215 -7.45 10.36 -20.06
CA HIS A 215 -6.78 11.62 -20.32
C HIS A 215 -7.48 12.43 -21.43
N GLU A 216 -7.88 11.81 -22.53
CA GLU A 216 -8.68 12.48 -23.57
C GLU A 216 -10.06 12.89 -23.06
N MET A 217 -10.73 12.05 -22.28
CA MET A 217 -11.99 12.40 -21.62
C MET A 217 -11.79 13.62 -20.74
N HIS A 218 -10.71 13.68 -19.95
CA HIS A 218 -10.41 14.84 -19.12
C HIS A 218 -10.06 16.09 -19.94
N ARG A 219 -9.30 15.96 -21.03
CA ARG A 219 -9.02 17.06 -21.97
C ARG A 219 -10.31 17.57 -22.62
N LEU A 220 -11.18 16.66 -23.07
CA LEU A 220 -12.48 17.00 -23.67
C LEU A 220 -13.41 17.61 -22.63
N GLU A 221 -13.41 17.13 -21.38
CA GLU A 221 -14.14 17.76 -20.28
C GLU A 221 -13.64 19.18 -20.04
N GLN A 222 -12.32 19.43 -20.10
CA GLN A 222 -11.73 20.76 -19.97
C GLN A 222 -12.03 21.66 -21.18
N GLU A 223 -12.01 21.13 -22.40
CA GLU A 223 -12.40 21.88 -23.61
C GLU A 223 -13.89 22.18 -23.60
N VAL A 224 -14.74 21.23 -23.24
CA VAL A 224 -16.17 21.46 -23.02
C VAL A 224 -16.40 22.44 -21.87
N ALA A 225 -15.58 22.44 -20.82
CA ALA A 225 -15.62 23.45 -19.76
C ALA A 225 -15.23 24.85 -20.25
N LYS A 226 -14.38 24.97 -21.28
CA LYS A 226 -14.10 26.25 -21.96
C LYS A 226 -15.26 26.74 -22.83
N TYR A 227 -16.15 25.85 -23.27
CA TYR A 227 -17.35 26.18 -24.06
C TYR A 227 -18.66 26.19 -23.23
N LYS A 228 -18.63 25.72 -21.98
CA LYS A 228 -19.72 25.88 -21.01
C LYS A 228 -19.55 27.27 -20.38
N ASP A 229 -20.56 28.11 -20.57
CA ASP A 229 -20.70 29.48 -20.07
C ASP A 229 -19.71 29.87 -18.96
N GLU A 230 -18.95 30.93 -19.20
CA GLU A 230 -18.12 31.66 -18.22
C GLU A 230 -18.91 32.21 -17.02
N SER A 231 -20.18 31.82 -16.83
CA SER A 231 -21.11 32.43 -15.87
C SER A 231 -21.18 31.76 -14.50
N ASP A 232 -20.62 30.55 -14.30
CA ASP A 232 -20.67 29.86 -13.00
C ASP A 232 -19.27 29.74 -12.35
N PRO A 233 -18.93 30.65 -11.42
CA PRO A 233 -17.67 30.63 -10.66
C PRO A 233 -17.40 29.32 -9.92
N PHE A 234 -18.43 28.52 -9.66
CA PHE A 234 -18.30 27.23 -9.00
C PHE A 234 -17.81 26.11 -9.95
N LEU A 235 -17.84 26.30 -11.27
CA LEU A 235 -17.29 25.33 -12.24
C LEU A 235 -15.76 25.27 -12.21
N ALA A 236 -15.10 26.35 -11.76
CA ALA A 236 -13.65 26.38 -11.59
C ALA A 236 -13.17 25.60 -10.34
N MET A 237 -14.08 25.12 -9.49
CA MET A 237 -13.73 24.28 -8.34
C MET A 237 -13.54 22.82 -8.79
N ASN A 238 -12.33 22.29 -8.60
CA ASN A 238 -12.04 20.89 -8.85
C ASN A 238 -12.65 19.99 -7.76
N GLY A 239 -13.33 18.91 -8.18
CA GLY A 239 -13.91 17.90 -7.29
C GLY A 239 -15.29 17.41 -7.78
N LYS A 240 -15.41 16.09 -7.92
CA LYS A 240 -16.62 15.40 -8.42
C LYS A 240 -17.32 14.57 -7.33
N SER A 241 -16.74 14.46 -6.14
CA SER A 241 -17.30 13.66 -5.05
C SER A 241 -18.72 14.13 -4.66
N PRO A 242 -19.62 13.21 -4.30
CA PRO A 242 -20.97 13.57 -3.89
C PRO A 242 -21.01 14.54 -2.70
N VAL A 243 -20.01 14.46 -1.81
CA VAL A 243 -19.91 15.31 -0.62
C VAL A 243 -19.58 16.75 -1.01
N ILE A 244 -18.58 16.99 -1.86
CA ILE A 244 -18.24 18.35 -2.28
C ILE A 244 -19.34 18.96 -3.15
N GLN A 245 -19.98 18.15 -3.99
CA GLN A 245 -21.08 18.61 -4.85
C GLN A 245 -22.28 19.11 -4.04
N ARG A 246 -22.60 18.47 -2.90
CA ARG A 246 -23.62 18.98 -1.97
C ARG A 246 -23.23 20.34 -1.38
N THR A 247 -21.97 20.51 -0.96
CA THR A 247 -21.46 21.79 -0.46
C THR A 247 -21.52 22.88 -1.52
N ILE A 248 -21.14 22.58 -2.77
CA ILE A 248 -21.25 23.51 -3.91
C ILE A 248 -22.70 23.91 -4.17
N GLN A 249 -23.64 22.95 -4.16
CA GLN A 249 -25.07 23.24 -4.32
C GLN A 249 -25.62 24.12 -3.20
N LEU A 250 -25.18 23.89 -1.96
CA LEU A 250 -25.54 24.76 -0.84
C LEU A 250 -24.99 26.17 -1.07
N ALA A 251 -23.71 26.30 -1.41
CA ALA A 251 -23.08 27.59 -1.71
C ALA A 251 -23.81 28.36 -2.82
N ARG A 252 -24.23 27.69 -3.90
CA ARG A 252 -25.08 28.28 -4.96
C ARG A 252 -26.40 28.83 -4.41
N LYS A 253 -27.08 28.11 -3.51
CA LYS A 253 -28.31 28.61 -2.86
C LYS A 253 -28.05 29.83 -1.99
N VAL A 254 -26.88 29.92 -1.35
CA VAL A 254 -26.50 31.09 -0.53
C VAL A 254 -26.21 32.33 -1.39
N CYS A 255 -25.91 32.17 -2.68
CA CYS A 255 -25.65 33.30 -3.58
C CYS A 255 -26.89 34.13 -3.89
N SER A 256 -28.10 33.55 -3.82
CA SER A 256 -29.35 34.27 -4.10
C SER A 256 -29.78 35.26 -3.00
N VAL A 257 -29.12 35.20 -1.82
CA VAL A 257 -29.45 36.04 -0.67
C VAL A 257 -28.21 36.81 -0.21
N LYS A 258 -28.34 38.12 0.03
CA LYS A 258 -27.27 38.98 0.57
C LYS A 258 -27.06 38.83 2.09
N SER A 259 -27.17 37.59 2.60
CA SER A 259 -26.93 37.28 4.01
C SER A 259 -25.45 37.08 4.31
N THR A 260 -25.09 37.25 5.58
CA THR A 260 -23.78 36.86 6.13
C THR A 260 -23.59 35.36 6.02
N VAL A 261 -22.42 34.93 5.57
CA VAL A 261 -22.07 33.51 5.40
C VAL A 261 -20.92 33.16 6.32
N LEU A 262 -21.06 32.09 7.09
CA LEU A 262 -20.01 31.51 7.91
C LEU A 262 -19.53 30.20 7.29
N ILE A 263 -18.28 30.18 6.81
CA ILE A 263 -17.64 29.01 6.22
C ILE A 263 -16.84 28.28 7.31
N LEU A 264 -17.24 27.04 7.58
CA LEU A 264 -16.60 26.16 8.56
C LEU A 264 -15.79 25.10 7.83
N GLY A 265 -14.61 24.78 8.32
CA GLY A 265 -13.81 23.67 7.82
C GLY A 265 -12.34 23.79 8.22
N GLU A 266 -11.62 22.68 8.11
CA GLU A 266 -10.21 22.59 8.49
C GLU A 266 -9.30 23.56 7.70
N SER A 267 -8.06 23.72 8.15
CA SER A 267 -7.08 24.47 7.38
C SER A 267 -6.77 23.76 6.06
N GLY A 268 -6.65 24.53 4.98
CA GLY A 268 -6.27 23.99 3.66
C GLY A 268 -7.39 23.33 2.84
N VAL A 269 -8.66 23.36 3.29
CA VAL A 269 -9.78 22.78 2.52
C VAL A 269 -10.27 23.64 1.34
N GLY A 270 -9.81 24.90 1.25
CA GLY A 270 -10.20 25.84 0.19
C GLY A 270 -11.27 26.87 0.56
N LYS A 271 -11.38 27.27 1.84
CA LYS A 271 -12.38 28.26 2.32
C LYS A 271 -12.38 29.58 1.53
N GLU A 272 -11.21 30.09 1.19
CA GLU A 272 -11.06 31.33 0.40
C GLU A 272 -11.61 31.17 -1.03
N VAL A 273 -11.41 30.01 -1.67
CA VAL A 273 -11.95 29.73 -3.00
C VAL A 273 -13.48 29.75 -2.98
N PHE A 274 -14.09 29.17 -1.94
CA PHE A 274 -15.54 29.25 -1.73
C PHE A 274 -16.03 30.67 -1.50
N ALA A 275 -15.34 31.46 -0.67
CA ALA A 275 -15.69 32.85 -0.43
C ALA A 275 -15.64 33.68 -1.72
N LYS A 276 -14.61 33.47 -2.54
CA LYS A 276 -14.43 34.17 -3.81
C LYS A 276 -15.51 33.78 -4.83
N ALA A 277 -15.82 32.50 -4.96
CA ALA A 277 -16.89 32.04 -5.85
C ALA A 277 -18.27 32.56 -5.42
N ILE A 278 -18.56 32.61 -4.11
CA ILE A 278 -19.79 33.22 -3.61
C ILE A 278 -19.84 34.71 -3.98
N HIS A 279 -18.73 35.44 -3.85
CA HIS A 279 -18.66 36.84 -4.25
C HIS A 279 -18.91 37.02 -5.75
N GLU A 280 -18.17 36.31 -6.59
CA GLU A 280 -18.26 36.38 -8.05
C GLU A 280 -19.67 36.01 -8.56
N ALA A 281 -20.36 35.08 -7.89
CA ALA A 281 -21.70 34.65 -8.26
C ALA A 281 -22.82 35.55 -7.74
N SER A 282 -22.57 36.41 -6.74
CA SER A 282 -23.63 37.20 -6.07
C SER A 282 -23.49 38.71 -6.20
N GLU A 283 -22.28 39.22 -6.43
CA GLU A 283 -22.02 40.66 -6.57
C GLU A 283 -21.75 41.03 -8.03
N ALA A 284 -21.78 42.33 -8.33
CA ALA A 284 -21.44 42.82 -9.66
C ALA A 284 -19.96 42.55 -10.00
N ALA A 285 -19.63 42.34 -11.27
CA ALA A 285 -18.26 42.01 -11.71
C ALA A 285 -17.16 43.02 -11.32
N LYS A 286 -17.53 44.26 -10.96
CA LYS A 286 -16.61 45.32 -10.50
C LYS A 286 -16.64 45.55 -8.98
N ALA A 287 -17.44 44.79 -8.24
CA ALA A 287 -17.54 44.92 -6.80
C ALA A 287 -16.20 44.52 -6.14
N PRO A 288 -15.74 45.24 -5.11
CA PRO A 288 -14.49 44.89 -4.43
C PRO A 288 -14.64 43.60 -3.61
N PHE A 289 -13.66 42.71 -3.70
CA PHE A 289 -13.47 41.60 -2.78
C PHE A 289 -12.26 41.88 -1.90
N ILE A 290 -12.49 42.19 -0.63
CA ILE A 290 -11.43 42.51 0.33
C ILE A 290 -11.26 41.33 1.29
N SER A 291 -10.12 40.65 1.21
CA SER A 291 -9.74 39.54 2.10
C SER A 291 -8.87 40.03 3.25
N ILE A 292 -9.17 39.56 4.47
CA ILE A 292 -8.39 39.77 5.69
C ILE A 292 -8.21 38.42 6.38
N ASN A 293 -6.96 38.02 6.62
CA ASN A 293 -6.67 36.93 7.55
C ASN A 293 -6.46 37.53 8.94
N CYS A 294 -7.31 37.14 9.89
CA CYS A 294 -7.29 37.70 11.25
C CYS A 294 -6.10 37.17 12.09
N GLY A 295 -5.62 35.95 11.82
CA GLY A 295 -4.46 35.38 12.51
C GLY A 295 -3.12 36.00 12.09
N ALA A 296 -3.05 36.61 10.91
CA ALA A 296 -1.83 37.21 10.38
C ALA A 296 -1.56 38.66 10.85
N ILE A 297 -2.55 39.34 11.42
CA ILE A 297 -2.43 40.75 11.82
C ILE A 297 -2.12 40.84 13.32
N PRO A 298 -1.01 41.48 13.72
CA PRO A 298 -0.71 41.73 15.12
C PRO A 298 -1.83 42.53 15.79
N GLU A 299 -2.20 42.15 17.02
CA GLU A 299 -3.30 42.76 17.80
C GLU A 299 -3.20 44.30 17.84
N ALA A 300 -2.00 44.84 18.09
CA ALA A 300 -1.75 46.28 18.16
C ALA A 300 -2.03 47.04 16.84
N LEU A 301 -1.98 46.36 15.69
CA LEU A 301 -2.23 46.97 14.38
C LEU A 301 -3.62 46.67 13.85
N PHE A 302 -4.31 45.69 14.44
CA PHE A 302 -5.59 45.16 13.94
C PHE A 302 -6.64 46.25 13.73
N GLU A 303 -6.81 47.11 14.73
CA GLU A 303 -7.79 48.19 14.67
C GLU A 303 -7.49 49.16 13.53
N SER A 304 -6.22 49.55 13.37
CA SER A 304 -5.78 50.50 12.36
C SER A 304 -5.85 49.94 10.94
N GLU A 305 -5.66 48.63 10.76
CA GLU A 305 -5.85 47.95 9.47
C GLU A 305 -7.33 47.81 9.12
N LEU A 306 -8.17 47.40 10.07
CA LEU A 306 -9.58 47.12 9.81
C LEU A 306 -10.39 48.41 9.61
N PHE A 307 -10.26 49.38 10.52
CA PHE A 307 -11.05 50.62 10.53
C PHE A 307 -10.32 51.80 9.88
N GLY A 308 -9.00 51.75 9.76
CA GLY A 308 -8.22 52.90 9.30
C GLY A 308 -8.06 53.96 10.38
N TYR A 309 -7.27 54.98 10.10
CA TYR A 309 -6.94 56.04 11.06
C TYR A 309 -6.92 57.41 10.41
N GLU A 310 -7.26 58.43 11.20
CA GLU A 310 -7.08 59.83 10.82
C GLU A 310 -5.68 60.35 11.11
N ARG A 311 -5.35 61.50 10.51
CA ARG A 311 -4.02 62.12 10.66
C ARG A 311 -3.81 62.47 12.12
N GLY A 312 -2.68 62.03 12.69
CA GLY A 312 -2.32 62.31 14.08
C GLY A 312 -2.98 61.40 15.12
N ALA A 313 -3.61 60.28 14.73
CA ALA A 313 -4.26 59.36 15.66
C ALA A 313 -3.30 58.71 16.69
N PHE A 314 -2.02 58.51 16.33
CA PHE A 314 -0.97 57.98 17.21
C PHE A 314 0.43 58.35 16.73
N SER A 315 1.46 58.19 17.57
CA SER A 315 2.86 58.45 17.21
C SER A 315 3.35 57.49 16.13
N GLY A 316 3.63 58.01 14.92
CA GLY A 316 3.99 57.20 13.75
C GLY A 316 2.88 57.06 12.70
N ALA A 317 1.70 57.63 12.92
CA ALA A 317 0.63 57.68 11.92
C ALA A 317 1.07 58.49 10.69
N ASN A 318 0.77 57.97 9.50
CA ASN A 318 1.05 58.67 8.24
C ASN A 318 0.34 60.03 8.22
N SER A 319 1.05 61.07 7.78
CA SER A 319 0.53 62.45 7.67
C SER A 319 -0.67 62.58 6.73
N LYS A 320 -0.98 61.55 5.91
CA LYS A 320 -2.17 61.51 5.06
C LYS A 320 -3.36 60.74 5.66
N GLY A 321 -3.19 60.00 6.74
CA GLY A 321 -4.18 59.01 7.24
C GLY A 321 -4.21 57.75 6.37
N LYS A 322 -4.96 56.72 6.79
CA LYS A 322 -5.12 55.46 6.06
C LYS A 322 -6.57 54.99 6.08
N LYS A 323 -7.11 54.59 4.91
CA LYS A 323 -8.42 53.93 4.82
C LYS A 323 -8.34 52.51 5.39
N GLY A 324 -9.33 52.13 6.18
CA GLY A 324 -9.45 50.77 6.69
C GLY A 324 -9.91 49.79 5.61
N LYS A 325 -9.68 48.50 5.84
CA LYS A 325 -10.16 47.44 4.95
C LYS A 325 -11.68 47.40 4.82
N ILE A 326 -12.42 47.78 5.87
CA ILE A 326 -13.89 47.92 5.82
C ILE A 326 -14.29 48.97 4.78
N GLU A 327 -13.61 50.11 4.75
CA GLU A 327 -13.88 51.18 3.76
C GLU A 327 -13.62 50.73 2.32
N LEU A 328 -12.58 49.89 2.13
CA LEU A 328 -12.22 49.36 0.82
C LEU A 328 -13.24 48.32 0.31
N ALA A 329 -14.01 47.70 1.21
CA ALA A 329 -15.02 46.70 0.87
C ALA A 329 -16.38 47.31 0.48
N GLN A 330 -16.51 48.63 0.52
CA GLN A 330 -17.76 49.35 0.20
C GLN A 330 -18.34 48.90 -1.15
N GLY A 331 -19.61 48.48 -1.14
CA GLY A 331 -20.33 48.04 -2.33
C GLY A 331 -19.92 46.65 -2.85
N GLY A 332 -19.17 45.88 -2.06
CA GLY A 332 -18.75 44.52 -2.42
C GLY A 332 -18.77 43.57 -1.22
N THR A 333 -17.69 42.82 -1.01
CA THR A 333 -17.60 41.78 0.02
C THR A 333 -16.34 41.92 0.86
N LEU A 334 -16.51 41.81 2.17
CA LEU A 334 -15.44 41.65 3.15
C LEU A 334 -15.35 40.17 3.54
N PHE A 335 -14.24 39.53 3.20
CA PHE A 335 -13.91 38.18 3.61
C PHE A 335 -12.99 38.21 4.83
N LEU A 336 -13.44 37.59 5.93
CA LEU A 336 -12.72 37.47 7.20
C LEU A 336 -12.28 36.01 7.40
N ASP A 337 -11.05 35.68 7.03
CA ASP A 337 -10.48 34.37 7.29
C ASP A 337 -9.95 34.30 8.74
N GLU A 338 -10.05 33.10 9.31
CA GLU A 338 -9.69 32.81 10.71
C GLU A 338 -10.36 33.74 11.72
N ILE A 339 -11.67 34.00 11.59
CA ILE A 339 -12.43 34.92 12.46
C ILE A 339 -12.35 34.55 13.96
N GLY A 340 -12.09 33.27 14.28
CA GLY A 340 -11.87 32.80 15.65
C GLY A 340 -10.58 33.31 16.31
N GLU A 341 -9.65 33.87 15.55
CA GLU A 341 -8.41 34.50 16.03
C GLU A 341 -8.60 36.01 16.35
N MET A 342 -9.78 36.57 16.09
CA MET A 342 -10.02 38.01 16.28
C MET A 342 -10.00 38.40 17.77
N PRO A 343 -9.23 39.44 18.16
CA PRO A 343 -9.24 39.96 19.53
C PRO A 343 -10.65 40.38 20.00
N LEU A 344 -10.95 40.17 21.29
CA LEU A 344 -12.30 40.40 21.86
C LEU A 344 -12.79 41.85 21.72
N ASP A 345 -11.89 42.81 21.85
CA ASP A 345 -12.19 44.23 21.68
C ASP A 345 -12.55 44.57 20.22
N MET A 346 -11.90 43.91 19.25
CA MET A 346 -12.22 44.01 17.83
C MET A 346 -13.56 43.34 17.49
N GLN A 347 -13.91 42.24 18.15
CA GLN A 347 -15.21 41.59 17.99
C GLN A 347 -16.36 42.54 18.34
N VAL A 348 -16.21 43.36 19.40
CA VAL A 348 -17.21 44.38 19.79
C VAL A 348 -17.38 45.44 18.71
N LYS A 349 -16.25 45.94 18.16
CA LYS A 349 -16.28 46.97 17.12
C LYS A 349 -16.87 46.42 15.81
N LEU A 350 -16.51 45.19 15.43
CA LEU A 350 -17.09 44.52 14.26
C LEU A 350 -18.60 44.32 14.41
N LEU A 351 -19.07 43.91 15.60
CA LEU A 351 -20.50 43.76 15.88
C LEU A 351 -21.26 45.07 15.64
N ARG A 352 -20.72 46.21 16.09
CA ARG A 352 -21.33 47.52 15.83
C ARG A 352 -21.43 47.82 14.34
N VAL A 353 -20.38 47.55 13.56
CA VAL A 353 -20.42 47.72 12.09
C VAL A 353 -21.49 46.84 11.45
N LEU A 354 -21.60 45.60 11.90
CA LEU A 354 -22.58 44.63 11.42
C LEU A 354 -24.04 44.99 11.74
N GLN A 355 -24.27 45.69 12.86
CA GLN A 355 -25.60 46.10 13.31
C GLN A 355 -26.00 47.48 12.75
N GLU A 356 -25.12 48.46 12.90
CA GLU A 356 -25.43 49.87 12.63
C GLU A 356 -25.09 50.28 11.20
N ARG A 357 -24.26 49.51 10.48
CA ARG A 357 -23.72 49.86 9.14
C ARG A 357 -22.94 51.17 9.14
N LYS A 358 -22.31 51.48 10.28
CA LYS A 358 -21.50 52.67 10.49
C LYS A 358 -20.31 52.39 11.40
N TYR A 359 -19.27 53.21 11.29
CA TYR A 359 -18.12 53.15 12.18
C TYR A 359 -17.35 54.48 12.18
N TYR A 360 -16.40 54.60 13.11
CA TYR A 360 -15.46 55.73 13.21
C TYR A 360 -14.04 55.22 12.92
N ARG A 361 -13.23 56.04 12.24
CA ARG A 361 -11.79 55.78 12.12
C ARG A 361 -11.12 55.94 13.48
N VAL A 362 -9.97 55.28 13.67
CA VAL A 362 -9.15 55.47 14.87
C VAL A 362 -8.75 56.95 14.98
N GLY A 363 -9.12 57.56 16.11
CA GLY A 363 -8.89 58.98 16.39
C GLY A 363 -9.73 59.97 15.56
N GLY A 364 -10.71 59.48 14.79
CA GLY A 364 -11.59 60.32 13.97
C GLY A 364 -12.96 60.54 14.59
N GLU A 365 -13.51 61.74 14.43
CA GLU A 365 -14.85 62.10 14.95
C GLU A 365 -15.96 61.93 13.89
N LYS A 366 -15.57 61.66 12.64
CA LYS A 366 -16.53 61.53 11.53
C LYS A 366 -17.08 60.11 11.43
N GLU A 367 -18.39 60.00 11.53
CA GLU A 367 -19.12 58.75 11.28
C GLU A 367 -19.09 58.40 9.77
N ILE A 368 -18.74 57.16 9.45
CA ILE A 368 -18.66 56.64 8.09
C ILE A 368 -19.74 55.57 7.92
N HIS A 369 -20.66 55.81 6.98
CA HIS A 369 -21.64 54.81 6.56
C HIS A 369 -21.01 53.81 5.59
N ILE A 370 -21.29 52.52 5.80
CA ILE A 370 -20.70 51.45 5.02
C ILE A 370 -21.72 50.35 4.70
N ASP A 371 -21.71 49.86 3.47
CA ASP A 371 -22.53 48.74 3.01
C ASP A 371 -21.67 47.75 2.23
N PHE A 372 -21.65 46.51 2.72
CA PHE A 372 -20.88 45.41 2.15
C PHE A 372 -21.43 44.07 2.68
N ARG A 373 -21.22 43.01 1.92
CA ARG A 373 -21.52 41.64 2.34
C ARG A 373 -20.37 41.10 3.20
N ILE A 374 -20.68 40.36 4.26
CA ILE A 374 -19.66 39.66 5.06
C ILE A 374 -19.66 38.17 4.73
N ILE A 375 -18.48 37.64 4.49
CA ILE A 375 -18.20 36.20 4.49
C ILE A 375 -17.13 35.96 5.54
N ALA A 376 -17.40 35.16 6.57
CA ALA A 376 -16.43 34.80 7.59
C ALA A 376 -16.04 33.34 7.45
N ALA A 377 -14.80 32.99 7.77
CA ALA A 377 -14.28 31.64 7.74
C ALA A 377 -13.50 31.30 9.01
N THR A 378 -13.59 30.06 9.48
CA THR A 378 -12.81 29.57 10.62
C THR A 378 -12.62 28.06 10.56
N ASN A 379 -11.52 27.59 11.14
CA ASN A 379 -11.26 26.19 11.48
C ASN A 379 -11.51 25.86 12.96
N ARG A 380 -11.67 26.86 13.82
CA ARG A 380 -11.98 26.68 15.25
C ARG A 380 -13.46 26.39 15.44
N ASP A 381 -13.78 25.61 16.46
CA ASP A 381 -15.15 25.47 16.96
C ASP A 381 -15.54 26.72 17.76
N LEU A 382 -16.30 27.62 17.12
CA LEU A 382 -16.75 28.85 17.76
C LEU A 382 -17.65 28.59 18.99
N GLN A 383 -18.33 27.45 19.07
CA GLN A 383 -19.12 27.10 20.25
C GLN A 383 -18.25 26.76 21.45
N GLU A 384 -17.06 26.19 21.22
CA GLU A 384 -16.07 25.97 22.26
C GLU A 384 -15.38 27.29 22.67
N GLU A 385 -15.04 28.13 21.69
CA GLU A 385 -14.44 29.45 21.96
C GLU A 385 -15.38 30.39 22.74
N MET A 386 -16.69 30.31 22.49
CA MET A 386 -17.68 31.00 23.33
C MET A 386 -17.68 30.48 24.77
N ARG A 387 -17.56 29.17 24.98
CA ARG A 387 -17.48 28.57 26.33
C ARG A 387 -16.21 28.99 27.07
N LYS A 388 -15.10 29.19 26.36
CA LYS A 388 -13.83 29.70 26.91
C LYS A 388 -13.83 31.22 27.15
N GLY A 389 -14.84 31.95 26.65
CA GLY A 389 -14.91 33.40 26.71
C GLY A 389 -13.97 34.12 25.74
N THR A 390 -13.38 33.41 24.77
CA THR A 390 -12.49 33.97 23.73
C THR A 390 -13.27 34.45 22.49
N PHE A 391 -14.55 34.09 22.38
CA PHE A 391 -15.45 34.57 21.33
C PHE A 391 -16.79 35.01 21.91
N ARG A 392 -17.35 36.12 21.40
CA ARG A 392 -18.62 36.65 21.90
C ARG A 392 -19.83 35.99 21.25
N GLU A 393 -20.82 35.68 22.07
CA GLU A 393 -22.07 35.05 21.65
C GLU A 393 -22.92 35.94 20.72
N ASP A 394 -22.97 37.24 21.00
CA ASP A 394 -23.70 38.21 20.18
C ASP A 394 -23.15 38.33 18.75
N LEU A 395 -21.82 38.30 18.59
CA LEU A 395 -21.17 38.27 17.29
C LEU A 395 -21.40 36.93 16.57
N TYR A 396 -21.34 35.80 17.28
CA TYR A 396 -21.57 34.49 16.70
C TYR A 396 -22.93 34.40 16.01
N TYR A 397 -24.02 34.79 16.69
CA TYR A 397 -25.36 34.72 16.08
C TYR A 397 -25.53 35.70 14.90
N ARG A 398 -24.77 36.81 14.87
CA ARG A 398 -24.80 37.74 13.74
C ARG A 398 -24.02 37.24 12.53
N LEU A 399 -22.99 36.43 12.75
CA LEU A 399 -22.20 35.80 11.69
C LEU A 399 -22.84 34.50 11.19
N ASN A 400 -23.37 33.68 12.09
CA ASN A 400 -23.94 32.37 11.80
C ASN A 400 -25.40 32.43 11.32
N VAL A 401 -25.67 33.27 10.32
CA VAL A 401 -27.00 33.34 9.67
C VAL A 401 -27.14 32.18 8.68
N VAL A 402 -26.09 31.94 7.90
CA VAL A 402 -25.99 30.80 6.98
C VAL A 402 -24.62 30.17 7.14
N SER A 403 -24.58 28.88 7.48
CA SER A 403 -23.34 28.13 7.63
C SER A 403 -23.07 27.21 6.44
N LEU A 404 -21.82 27.17 6.00
CA LEU A 404 -21.32 26.29 4.95
C LEU A 404 -20.19 25.45 5.52
N HIS A 405 -20.41 24.15 5.70
CA HIS A 405 -19.35 23.23 6.13
C HIS A 405 -18.63 22.63 4.92
N ILE A 406 -17.32 22.85 4.83
CA ILE A 406 -16.48 22.28 3.79
C ILE A 406 -15.82 20.99 4.31
N PRO A 407 -16.07 19.84 3.67
CA PRO A 407 -15.52 18.57 4.12
C PRO A 407 -13.99 18.52 3.94
N PRO A 408 -13.26 17.89 4.89
CA PRO A 408 -11.85 17.61 4.72
C PRO A 408 -11.60 16.61 3.60
N LEU A 409 -10.40 16.60 3.04
CA LEU A 409 -10.02 15.81 1.87
C LEU A 409 -10.18 14.30 2.11
N ARG A 410 -9.95 13.83 3.34
CA ARG A 410 -10.16 12.43 3.75
C ARG A 410 -11.60 11.92 3.64
N GLU A 411 -12.59 12.82 3.65
CA GLU A 411 -14.01 12.47 3.45
C GLU A 411 -14.43 12.51 1.96
N ARG A 412 -13.53 12.96 1.09
CA ARG A 412 -13.73 13.07 -0.36
C ARG A 412 -12.52 12.55 -1.14
N ARG A 413 -12.10 11.32 -0.82
CA ARG A 413 -10.90 10.69 -1.40
C ARG A 413 -10.95 10.57 -2.92
N GLU A 414 -12.13 10.44 -3.49
CA GLU A 414 -12.36 10.42 -4.95
C GLU A 414 -11.82 11.68 -5.65
N ASP A 415 -11.85 12.84 -4.96
CA ASP A 415 -11.36 14.11 -5.50
C ASP A 415 -9.83 14.18 -5.55
N ILE A 416 -9.12 13.33 -4.79
CA ILE A 416 -7.64 13.35 -4.71
C ILE A 416 -7.04 13.10 -6.09
N ILE A 417 -7.63 12.20 -6.88
CA ILE A 417 -7.11 11.83 -8.21
C ILE A 417 -7.16 13.04 -9.14
N GLU A 418 -8.33 13.67 -9.28
CA GLU A 418 -8.53 14.83 -10.15
C GLU A 418 -7.68 16.03 -9.71
N LEU A 419 -7.64 16.31 -8.40
CA LEU A 419 -6.80 17.36 -7.84
C LEU A 419 -5.32 17.11 -8.12
N THR A 420 -4.87 15.87 -7.98
CA THR A 420 -3.49 15.47 -8.23
C THR A 420 -3.09 15.73 -9.68
N TYR A 421 -3.86 15.27 -10.66
CA TYR A 421 -3.56 15.51 -12.07
C TYR A 421 -3.64 16.99 -12.45
N SER A 422 -4.60 17.73 -11.88
CA SER A 422 -4.70 19.18 -12.10
C SER A 422 -3.44 19.90 -11.59
N PHE A 423 -2.96 19.58 -10.38
CA PHE A 423 -1.73 20.16 -9.86
C PHE A 423 -0.49 19.70 -10.64
N LEU A 424 -0.41 18.42 -10.98
CA LEU A 424 0.69 17.85 -11.75
C LEU A 424 0.84 18.59 -13.08
N ASN A 425 -0.24 18.75 -13.85
CA ASN A 425 -0.21 19.46 -15.13
C ASN A 425 0.20 20.93 -14.96
N ASN A 426 -0.38 21.63 -13.98
CA ASN A 426 -0.03 23.03 -13.69
C ASN A 426 1.46 23.20 -13.35
N PHE A 427 2.01 22.34 -12.49
CA PHE A 427 3.41 22.41 -12.10
C PHE A 427 4.35 21.93 -13.21
N SER A 428 3.97 20.90 -13.97
CA SER A 428 4.72 20.43 -15.14
C SER A 428 4.91 21.56 -16.18
N ILE A 429 3.86 22.35 -16.44
CA ILE A 429 3.94 23.52 -17.34
C ILE A 429 4.82 24.61 -16.72
N ASN A 430 4.56 24.98 -15.46
CA ASN A 430 5.28 26.08 -14.79
C ASN A 430 6.78 25.82 -14.63
N TYR A 431 7.16 24.57 -14.37
CA TYR A 431 8.56 24.17 -14.20
C TYR A 431 9.22 23.66 -15.49
N ASN A 432 8.50 23.69 -16.62
CA ASN A 432 8.94 23.16 -17.91
C ASN A 432 9.47 21.71 -17.81
N ARG A 433 8.75 20.88 -17.05
CA ARG A 433 9.04 19.46 -16.85
C ARG A 433 7.84 18.65 -17.32
N PRO A 434 7.91 17.97 -18.47
CA PRO A 434 6.76 17.26 -19.02
C PRO A 434 6.54 15.92 -18.30
N ILE A 435 6.13 15.97 -17.04
CA ILE A 435 5.71 14.80 -16.29
C ILE A 435 4.25 14.54 -16.64
N ARG A 436 4.02 13.43 -17.34
CA ARG A 436 2.70 13.06 -17.87
C ARG A 436 1.88 12.22 -16.88
N ASP A 437 2.55 11.48 -16.00
CA ASP A 437 1.88 10.51 -15.15
C ASP A 437 2.62 10.23 -13.83
N LEU A 438 1.90 9.63 -12.88
CA LEU A 438 2.39 9.16 -11.59
C LEU A 438 2.38 7.62 -11.57
N PRO A 439 3.41 6.96 -11.03
CA PRO A 439 3.36 5.54 -10.74
C PRO A 439 2.13 5.16 -9.90
N SER A 440 1.53 4.01 -10.20
CA SER A 440 0.36 3.50 -9.48
C SER A 440 0.59 3.34 -7.97
N SER A 441 1.81 2.97 -7.57
CA SER A 441 2.24 2.88 -6.17
C SER A 441 2.13 4.22 -5.44
N ILE A 442 2.52 5.33 -6.09
CA ILE A 442 2.43 6.68 -5.52
C ILE A 442 0.96 7.10 -5.42
N MET A 443 0.17 6.87 -6.45
CA MET A 443 -1.27 7.18 -6.42
C MET A 443 -1.98 6.43 -5.28
N HIS A 444 -1.61 5.16 -5.04
CA HIS A 444 -2.14 4.38 -3.93
C HIS A 444 -1.82 5.02 -2.57
N GLU A 445 -0.59 5.49 -2.34
CA GLU A 445 -0.24 6.19 -1.10
C GLU A 445 -1.01 7.50 -0.94
N LEU A 446 -1.16 8.28 -2.01
CA LEU A 446 -1.92 9.53 -2.00
C LEU A 446 -3.39 9.30 -1.60
N LEU A 447 -4.00 8.19 -2.04
CA LEU A 447 -5.40 7.86 -1.72
C LEU A 447 -5.62 7.41 -0.28
N HIS A 448 -4.60 6.81 0.36
CA HIS A 448 -4.70 6.24 1.71
C HIS A 448 -4.20 7.17 2.81
N TYR A 449 -3.50 8.25 2.46
CA TYR A 449 -3.06 9.25 3.42
C TYR A 449 -4.25 10.09 3.97
N ASN A 450 -4.15 10.51 5.23
CA ASN A 450 -5.24 11.22 5.93
C ASN A 450 -5.33 12.71 5.57
N TRP A 451 -4.30 13.29 4.94
CA TRP A 451 -4.25 14.69 4.51
C TRP A 451 -4.63 15.70 5.60
N PRO A 452 -3.89 15.77 6.73
CA PRO A 452 -4.14 16.75 7.79
C PRO A 452 -4.10 18.21 7.30
N GLY A 453 -3.29 18.53 6.28
CA GLY A 453 -3.26 19.85 5.64
C GLY A 453 -4.14 19.98 4.39
N ASN A 454 -5.01 18.99 4.14
CA ASN A 454 -6.00 18.98 3.06
C ASN A 454 -5.40 19.32 1.68
N ILE A 455 -6.08 20.16 0.88
CA ILE A 455 -5.68 20.49 -0.50
C ILE A 455 -4.35 21.25 -0.51
N ARG A 456 -4.06 22.06 0.53
CA ARG A 456 -2.80 22.80 0.62
C ARG A 456 -1.60 21.85 0.74
N GLU A 457 -1.72 20.83 1.58
CA GLU A 457 -0.69 19.80 1.70
C GLU A 457 -0.57 18.98 0.43
N LEU A 458 -1.69 18.51 -0.15
CA LEU A 458 -1.67 17.79 -1.43
C LEU A 458 -0.94 18.59 -2.51
N ARG A 459 -1.29 19.87 -2.68
CA ARG A 459 -0.62 20.75 -3.65
C ARG A 459 0.89 20.82 -3.43
N ASN A 460 1.33 20.99 -2.18
CA ASN A 460 2.76 21.07 -1.84
C ASN A 460 3.48 19.74 -2.09
N VAL A 461 2.82 18.62 -1.82
CA VAL A 461 3.37 17.28 -2.09
C VAL A 461 3.52 17.08 -3.59
N ILE A 462 2.51 17.38 -4.40
CA ILE A 462 2.61 17.25 -5.86
C ILE A 462 3.66 18.19 -6.45
N GLU A 463 3.74 19.43 -5.98
CA GLU A 463 4.80 20.36 -6.36
C GLU A 463 6.19 19.78 -6.07
N ARG A 464 6.38 19.24 -4.87
CA ARG A 464 7.61 18.58 -4.45
C ARG A 464 7.98 17.42 -5.38
N LEU A 465 7.01 16.57 -5.74
CA LEU A 465 7.25 15.44 -6.66
C LEU A 465 7.76 15.92 -8.02
N VAL A 466 7.16 17.00 -8.58
CA VAL A 466 7.59 17.59 -9.86
C VAL A 466 9.00 18.19 -9.76
N VAL A 467 9.31 18.85 -8.65
CA VAL A 467 10.62 19.48 -8.41
C VAL A 467 11.74 18.44 -8.29
N PHE A 468 11.49 17.28 -7.67
CA PHE A 468 12.50 16.24 -7.51
C PHE A 468 12.65 15.30 -8.71
N ALA A 469 11.61 15.13 -9.53
CA ALA A 469 11.64 14.34 -10.76
C ALA A 469 12.47 15.04 -11.88
N THR A 470 13.78 15.06 -11.71
CA THR A 470 14.74 15.66 -12.66
C THR A 470 14.97 14.82 -13.90
N ASP A 471 14.80 13.50 -13.79
CA ASP A 471 14.83 12.51 -14.87
C ASP A 471 13.46 12.33 -15.56
N GLY A 472 12.46 13.13 -15.17
CA GLY A 472 11.10 13.03 -15.68
C GLY A 472 10.28 11.89 -15.06
N ILE A 473 10.84 11.16 -14.09
CA ILE A 473 10.21 10.02 -13.42
C ILE A 473 9.99 10.36 -11.94
N ILE A 474 8.75 10.28 -11.48
CA ILE A 474 8.45 10.44 -10.06
C ILE A 474 8.76 9.13 -9.33
N LYS A 475 9.60 9.20 -8.29
CA LYS A 475 9.96 8.04 -7.45
C LYS A 475 9.29 8.12 -6.09
N GLN A 476 9.07 6.96 -5.47
CA GLN A 476 8.40 6.84 -4.17
C GLN A 476 9.17 7.56 -3.05
N GLU A 477 10.51 7.59 -3.13
CA GLU A 477 11.40 8.33 -2.21
C GLU A 477 11.16 9.85 -2.16
N TYR A 478 10.44 10.41 -3.15
CA TYR A 478 10.13 11.84 -3.17
C TYR A 478 8.91 12.19 -2.30
N LEU A 479 8.09 11.19 -1.93
CA LEU A 479 6.97 11.38 -1.02
C LEU A 479 7.49 11.70 0.40
N PRO A 480 6.93 12.72 1.07
CA PRO A 480 7.34 13.10 2.42
C PRO A 480 6.72 12.20 3.51
N PHE A 481 5.97 11.17 3.14
CA PHE A 481 5.30 10.24 4.05
C PHE A 481 5.28 8.83 3.43
N HIS A 482 5.08 7.82 4.29
CA HIS A 482 4.82 6.44 3.87
C HIS A 482 3.59 5.90 4.61
N THR A 483 2.65 5.31 3.87
CA THR A 483 1.38 4.82 4.47
C THR A 483 1.54 3.53 5.28
N THR A 484 2.64 2.79 5.10
CA THR A 484 2.94 1.53 5.79
C THR A 484 3.12 1.65 7.31
N GLU A 485 3.23 2.86 7.86
CA GLU A 485 3.30 3.10 9.32
C GLU A 485 1.93 3.44 9.95
N THR A 486 0.85 3.52 9.18
CA THR A 486 -0.44 4.04 9.69
C THR A 486 -1.31 3.01 10.43
N LEU A 487 -0.89 1.75 10.55
CA LEU A 487 -1.52 0.79 11.47
C LEU A 487 -0.92 0.82 12.89
N ASP A 488 0.27 1.39 13.09
CA ASP A 488 0.90 1.54 14.42
C ASP A 488 0.92 2.99 14.95
N ASN A 489 0.67 4.00 14.09
CA ASN A 489 0.75 5.41 14.48
C ASN A 489 -0.44 5.98 15.27
N HIS A 490 -1.48 5.18 15.58
CA HIS A 490 -2.43 5.52 16.65
C HIS A 490 -1.89 5.23 18.06
N ALA A 491 -0.78 4.49 18.18
CA ALA A 491 -0.05 4.32 19.44
C ALA A 491 1.07 5.38 19.63
N ALA A 492 1.60 5.96 18.54
CA ALA A 492 2.70 6.92 18.63
C ALA A 492 2.25 8.34 19.04
N HIS A 493 1.03 8.76 18.70
CA HIS A 493 0.48 10.07 19.13
C HIS A 493 -0.24 10.04 20.49
N SER A 494 -0.41 8.85 21.09
CA SER A 494 -0.89 8.69 22.48
C SER A 494 0.26 8.51 23.49
N LEU A 495 1.51 8.34 23.04
CA LEU A 495 2.69 8.26 23.92
C LEU A 495 3.35 9.61 24.21
N LEU A 496 3.02 10.69 23.48
CA LEU A 496 3.54 12.04 23.75
C LEU A 496 2.69 12.87 24.71
N LEU A 497 1.57 12.31 25.21
CA LEU A 497 0.71 12.95 26.22
C LEU A 497 0.32 11.94 27.31
N SER A 498 1.30 11.26 27.88
CA SER A 498 1.18 10.74 29.23
C SER A 498 2.27 11.36 30.10
N ASN A 499 1.82 12.20 31.03
CA ASN A 499 2.63 12.74 32.12
C ASN A 499 3.41 11.60 32.79
N ASN A 500 4.73 11.59 32.64
CA ASN A 500 5.64 11.01 33.63
C ASN A 500 6.91 11.86 33.67
N HIS A 501 6.88 12.90 34.50
CA HIS A 501 8.05 13.66 34.92
C HIS A 501 8.93 12.84 35.89
N THR A 502 9.48 11.74 35.40
CA THR A 502 10.54 11.00 36.10
C THR A 502 11.56 10.57 35.08
N ILE A 503 12.71 11.25 35.07
CA ILE A 503 13.90 10.78 34.37
C ILE A 503 14.34 9.52 35.11
N LEU A 504 14.09 8.36 34.51
CA LEU A 504 14.65 7.10 34.99
C LEU A 504 16.16 7.12 34.82
N SER A 505 16.90 6.45 35.71
CA SER A 505 18.32 6.27 35.48
C SER A 505 18.54 5.41 34.23
N LEU A 506 19.64 5.63 33.51
CA LEU A 506 19.99 4.85 32.30
C LEU A 506 19.90 3.34 32.56
N GLN A 507 20.20 2.92 33.78
CA GLN A 507 20.14 1.52 34.17
C GLN A 507 18.71 0.98 34.27
N GLU A 508 17.77 1.77 34.78
CA GLU A 508 16.34 1.40 34.84
C GLU A 508 15.71 1.36 33.45
N GLU A 509 16.08 2.29 32.56
CA GLU A 509 15.56 2.34 31.20
C GLU A 509 16.09 1.17 30.33
N MET A 510 17.37 0.81 30.52
CA MET A 510 17.94 -0.40 29.90
C MET A 510 17.27 -1.68 30.41
N GLU A 511 16.98 -1.78 31.71
CA GLU A 511 16.30 -2.93 32.29
C GLU A 511 14.85 -3.07 31.80
N GLU A 512 14.13 -1.95 31.62
CA GLU A 512 12.76 -1.97 31.09
C GLU A 512 12.72 -2.35 29.60
N HIS A 513 13.67 -1.84 28.81
CA HIS A 513 13.81 -2.24 27.41
C HIS A 513 14.18 -3.73 27.29
N GLU A 514 15.13 -4.20 28.11
CA GLU A 514 15.51 -5.61 28.18
C GLU A 514 14.32 -6.51 28.53
N LYS A 515 13.49 -6.09 29.50
CA LYS A 515 12.26 -6.79 29.87
C LYS A 515 11.30 -6.95 28.69
N LYS A 516 11.05 -5.87 27.95
CA LYS A 516 10.16 -5.86 26.78
C LYS A 516 10.65 -6.80 25.67
N VAL A 517 11.96 -6.85 25.43
CA VAL A 517 12.58 -7.73 24.43
C VAL A 517 12.42 -9.21 24.83
N ILE A 518 12.70 -9.54 26.10
CA ILE A 518 12.61 -10.93 26.59
C ILE A 518 11.15 -11.41 26.62
N GLU A 519 10.19 -10.58 27.03
CA GLU A 519 8.76 -10.93 26.99
C GLU A 519 8.24 -11.17 25.56
N ARG A 520 8.71 -10.37 24.60
CA ARG A 520 8.34 -10.52 23.19
C ARG A 520 8.87 -11.84 22.63
N ALA A 521 10.13 -12.16 22.91
CA ALA A 521 10.74 -13.42 22.49
C ALA A 521 10.05 -14.64 23.14
N LEU A 522 9.69 -14.57 24.42
CA LEU A 522 8.93 -15.63 25.09
C LEU A 522 7.52 -15.81 24.52
N ARG A 523 6.84 -14.73 24.11
CA ARG A 523 5.51 -14.81 23.47
C ARG A 523 5.57 -15.47 22.09
N ILE A 524 6.52 -15.09 21.24
CA ILE A 524 6.67 -15.65 19.89
C ILE A 524 7.01 -17.14 19.94
N LEU A 525 7.80 -17.54 20.94
CA LEU A 525 8.29 -18.92 21.07
C LEU A 525 7.46 -19.78 22.04
N ASN A 526 6.22 -19.37 22.35
CA ASN A 526 5.28 -20.09 23.23
C ASN A 526 5.92 -20.57 24.55
N GLY A 527 6.76 -19.73 25.17
CA GLY A 527 7.41 -20.05 26.44
C GLY A 527 8.56 -21.06 26.36
N ASN A 528 9.03 -21.44 25.17
CA ASN A 528 10.20 -22.32 25.02
C ASN A 528 11.51 -21.56 25.37
N LYS A 529 11.89 -21.62 26.65
CA LYS A 529 13.07 -20.93 27.21
C LYS A 529 14.40 -21.34 26.57
N LEU A 530 14.47 -22.52 25.95
CA LEU A 530 15.71 -23.04 25.33
C LEU A 530 15.94 -22.41 23.95
N GLU A 531 14.88 -22.30 23.16
CA GLU A 531 14.91 -21.64 21.85
C GLU A 531 15.02 -20.11 22.00
N CYS A 532 14.38 -19.56 23.04
CA CYS A 532 14.46 -18.13 23.36
C CYS A 532 15.89 -17.68 23.68
N ALA A 533 16.66 -18.50 24.42
CA ALA A 533 18.06 -18.21 24.70
C ALA A 533 18.93 -18.19 23.42
N LYS A 534 18.71 -19.17 22.52
CA LYS A 534 19.42 -19.23 21.23
C LYS A 534 19.11 -18.03 20.35
N GLN A 535 17.83 -17.67 20.21
CA GLN A 535 17.41 -16.57 19.33
C GLN A 535 17.84 -15.20 19.85
N LEU A 536 17.91 -15.04 21.17
CA LEU A 536 18.43 -13.83 21.83
C LEU A 536 19.96 -13.81 21.92
N GLY A 537 20.66 -14.85 21.44
CA GLY A 537 22.12 -14.93 21.44
C GLY A 537 22.76 -15.00 22.84
N VAL A 538 22.02 -15.48 23.85
CA VAL A 538 22.50 -15.58 25.24
C VAL A 538 22.51 -17.01 25.73
N THR A 539 23.39 -17.33 26.69
CA THR A 539 23.37 -18.67 27.30
C THR A 539 22.10 -18.87 28.13
N ARG A 540 21.67 -20.14 28.27
CA ARG A 540 20.51 -20.50 29.09
C ARG A 540 20.64 -19.98 30.53
N ALA A 541 21.82 -20.07 31.13
CA ALA A 541 22.08 -19.55 32.48
C ALA A 541 21.88 -18.03 32.55
N THR A 542 22.35 -17.29 31.54
CA THR A 542 22.19 -15.82 31.45
C THR A 542 20.73 -15.41 31.31
N LEU A 543 19.96 -16.12 30.47
CA LEU A 543 18.52 -15.87 30.31
C LEU A 543 17.75 -16.11 31.62
N TYR A 544 18.03 -17.22 32.32
CA TYR A 544 17.38 -17.51 33.61
C TYR A 544 17.72 -16.47 34.69
N ASN A 545 18.97 -15.99 34.74
CA ASN A 545 19.37 -14.93 35.65
C ASN A 545 18.67 -13.60 35.34
N ARG A 546 18.53 -13.25 34.06
CA ARG A 546 17.81 -12.04 33.61
C ARG A 546 16.31 -12.13 33.88
N LEU A 547 15.68 -13.28 33.61
CA LEU A 547 14.27 -13.54 33.95
C LEU A 547 14.00 -13.43 35.45
N LYS A 548 14.90 -13.95 36.29
CA LYS A 548 14.78 -13.85 37.75
C LYS A 548 14.98 -12.40 38.23
N LYS A 549 15.92 -11.66 37.64
CA LYS A 549 16.17 -10.25 37.97
C LYS A 549 15.00 -9.34 37.58
N LEU A 550 14.33 -9.64 36.47
CA LEU A 550 13.22 -8.86 35.92
C LEU A 550 11.82 -9.30 36.38
N GLY A 551 11.74 -10.32 37.25
CA GLY A 551 10.49 -10.82 37.84
C GLY A 551 9.59 -11.63 36.90
N LEU A 552 10.15 -12.27 35.86
CA LEU A 552 9.43 -12.94 34.76
C LEU A 552 9.52 -14.49 34.81
N GLN A 553 9.37 -15.11 35.98
CA GLN A 553 9.56 -16.56 36.14
C GLN A 553 8.50 -17.43 35.45
#